data_AF-A0A955NEN0-F1
#
_entry.id   AF-A0A955NEN0-F1
#
_cell.length_a   1.000
_cell.length_b   1.000
_cell.length_c   1.000
_cell.angle_alpha   90.00
_cell.angle_beta   90.00
_cell.angle_gamma   90.00
#
_symmetry.space_group_name_H-M   'P 1'
#
loop_
_entity.id
_entity.type
_entity.pdbx_description
1 polymer ?
#
loop_
_entity_poly.entity_id
_entity_poly.type
_entity_poly.pdbx_seq_one_letter_code
_entity_poly.pdbx_strand_id
1 'polypeptide(L)'
;MKKPLSLLCLLLSFLGALNDFAFAQEFVQLSKPETIRRISLDLKGTLPSESDLQTDDSGISTLIDQYMASEEFNNRLLWMGNDIFLTRNTFVEYFRDSYDYENEESRWDVTKAVGEEPVRLFQYIVKNDLPLTELVAADYTVANSTLS
;
A
#
# COMPACT_ATOMS: atom_id res chain seq x y z
N MET A 1 1.72 27.27 14.46
CA MET A 1 2.71 26.26 14.02
C MET A 1 2.56 26.04 12.53
N LYS A 2 3.65 26.18 11.77
CA LYS A 2 3.68 26.17 10.29
C LYS A 2 3.75 24.74 9.77
N LYS A 3 3.01 24.48 8.68
CA LYS A 3 2.78 23.19 8.02
C LYS A 3 4.04 22.61 7.33
N PRO A 4 4.18 21.28 7.21
CA PRO A 4 5.26 20.63 6.46
C PRO A 4 4.91 20.57 4.96
N LEU A 5 5.02 21.70 4.26
CA LEU A 5 4.77 21.79 2.81
C LEU A 5 6.04 21.52 1.97
N SER A 6 7.17 21.22 2.61
CA SER A 6 8.50 21.29 1.99
C SER A 6 8.93 20.03 1.24
N LEU A 7 8.37 18.85 1.56
CA LEU A 7 8.82 17.58 0.96
C LEU A 7 8.07 17.26 -0.34
N LEU A 8 6.78 17.65 -0.42
CA LEU A 8 5.93 17.44 -1.60
C LEU A 8 6.44 18.26 -2.81
N CYS A 9 6.92 19.48 -2.59
CA CYS A 9 7.51 20.31 -3.63
C CYS A 9 8.85 19.77 -4.15
N LEU A 10 9.65 19.11 -3.30
CA LEU A 10 10.95 18.58 -3.71
C LEU A 10 10.81 17.34 -4.61
N LEU A 11 9.81 16.48 -4.31
CA LEU A 11 9.45 15.32 -5.13
C LEU A 11 8.90 15.73 -6.51
N LEU A 12 8.15 16.84 -6.60
CA LEU A 12 7.65 17.37 -7.86
C LEU A 12 8.76 17.98 -8.74
N SER A 13 9.81 18.54 -8.15
CA SER A 13 10.91 19.17 -8.91
C SER A 13 11.90 18.20 -9.55
N PHE A 14 12.04 16.97 -9.02
CA PHE A 14 12.92 15.96 -9.63
C PHE A 14 12.35 15.34 -10.91
N LEU A 15 11.04 15.48 -11.15
CA LEU A 15 10.39 15.02 -12.39
C LEU A 15 10.56 16.00 -13.56
N GLY A 16 10.97 17.24 -13.32
CA GLY A 16 11.00 18.33 -14.32
C GLY A 16 12.32 18.55 -15.07
N ALA A 17 13.37 17.77 -14.78
CA ALA A 17 14.72 17.99 -15.36
C ALA A 17 15.00 17.22 -16.67
N LEU A 18 14.02 16.49 -17.21
CA LEU A 18 14.10 15.81 -18.52
C LEU A 18 13.26 16.57 -19.56
N ASN A 19 13.60 17.83 -19.79
CA ASN A 19 12.76 18.80 -20.51
C ASN A 19 12.92 18.78 -22.06
N ASP A 20 13.10 17.60 -22.66
CA ASP A 20 13.08 17.42 -24.13
C ASP A 20 12.01 16.42 -24.62
N PHE A 21 11.07 16.04 -23.75
CA PHE A 21 9.81 15.40 -24.15
C PHE A 21 8.65 16.31 -23.76
N ALA A 22 8.28 17.22 -24.65
CA ALA A 22 7.09 18.06 -24.50
C ALA A 22 5.81 17.20 -24.65
N PHE A 23 5.45 16.47 -23.59
CA PHE A 23 4.06 16.05 -23.39
C PHE A 23 3.36 17.18 -22.63
N ALA A 24 2.86 18.18 -23.35
CA ALA A 24 1.86 19.09 -22.80
C ALA A 24 0.55 18.31 -22.71
N GLN A 25 0.42 17.48 -21.67
CA GLN A 25 -0.78 16.69 -21.44
C GLN A 25 -1.82 17.62 -20.83
N GLU A 26 -2.87 17.91 -21.60
CA GLU A 26 -4.05 18.61 -21.07
C GLU A 26 -4.67 17.71 -19.98
N PHE A 27 -4.61 18.16 -18.73
CA PHE A 27 -5.18 17.41 -17.61
C PHE A 27 -6.71 17.51 -17.68
N VAL A 28 -7.36 16.39 -17.98
CA VAL A 28 -8.82 16.28 -17.93
C VAL A 28 -9.24 16.15 -16.48
N GLN A 29 -9.99 17.13 -15.98
CA GLN A 29 -10.62 17.04 -14.66
C GLN A 29 -11.70 15.97 -14.69
N LEU A 30 -11.56 14.96 -13.82
CA LEU A 30 -12.55 13.91 -13.68
C LEU A 30 -13.86 14.48 -13.11
N SER A 31 -14.98 13.92 -13.55
CA SER A 31 -16.26 14.14 -12.88
C SER A 31 -16.23 13.54 -11.48
N LYS A 32 -17.08 14.03 -10.58
CA LYS A 32 -17.13 13.56 -9.19
C LYS A 32 -17.30 12.03 -9.06
N PRO A 33 -18.22 11.37 -9.81
CA PRO A 33 -18.33 9.91 -9.76
C PRO A 33 -17.04 9.19 -10.22
N GLU A 34 -16.33 9.74 -11.20
CA GLU A 34 -15.06 9.19 -11.67
C GLU A 34 -13.94 9.37 -10.64
N THR A 35 -13.89 10.52 -9.96
CA THR A 35 -12.96 10.77 -8.84
C THR A 35 -13.20 9.79 -7.71
N ILE A 36 -14.46 9.58 -7.30
CA ILE A 36 -14.81 8.63 -6.22
C ILE A 36 -14.46 7.20 -6.62
N ARG A 37 -14.72 6.82 -7.89
CA ARG A 37 -14.30 5.53 -8.43
C ARG A 37 -12.79 5.35 -8.35
N ARG A 38 -12.03 6.39 -8.71
CA ARG A 38 -10.57 6.36 -8.65
C ARG A 38 -10.07 6.20 -7.21
N ILE A 39 -10.61 6.99 -6.28
CA ILE A 39 -10.29 6.89 -4.85
C ILE A 39 -10.55 5.48 -4.31
N SER A 40 -11.71 4.89 -4.64
CA SER A 40 -12.05 3.53 -4.21
C SER A 40 -11.09 2.48 -4.77
N LEU A 41 -10.76 2.56 -6.06
CA LEU A 41 -9.82 1.63 -6.68
C LEU A 41 -8.40 1.77 -6.12
N ASP A 42 -7.95 2.99 -5.88
CA ASP A 42 -6.62 3.25 -5.35
C ASP A 42 -6.51 2.78 -3.90
N LEU A 43 -7.49 3.11 -3.04
CA LEU A 43 -7.45 2.78 -1.61
C LEU A 43 -7.92 1.36 -1.29
N LYS A 44 -9.02 0.90 -1.89
CA LYS A 44 -9.61 -0.41 -1.59
C LYS A 44 -9.28 -1.49 -2.61
N GLY A 45 -8.92 -1.12 -3.85
CA GLY A 45 -8.78 -2.05 -4.96
C GLY A 45 -10.12 -2.56 -5.52
N THR A 46 -11.24 -1.98 -5.09
CA THR A 46 -12.60 -2.41 -5.48
C THR A 46 -13.45 -1.20 -5.93
N LEU A 47 -14.55 -1.48 -6.63
CA LEU A 47 -15.47 -0.44 -7.07
C LEU A 47 -16.21 0.18 -5.87
N PRO A 48 -16.52 1.49 -5.93
CA PRO A 48 -17.31 2.15 -4.89
C PRO A 48 -18.75 1.61 -4.89
N SER A 49 -19.43 1.70 -3.76
CA SER A 49 -20.86 1.43 -3.69
C SER A 49 -21.68 2.55 -4.34
N GLU A 50 -22.95 2.28 -4.65
CA GLU A 50 -23.87 3.29 -5.17
C GLU A 50 -24.05 4.47 -4.21
N SER A 51 -24.04 4.21 -2.89
CA SER A 51 -24.10 5.28 -1.89
C SER A 51 -22.84 6.15 -1.90
N ASP A 52 -21.67 5.55 -2.10
CA ASP A 52 -20.42 6.30 -2.15
C ASP A 52 -20.41 7.26 -3.35
N LEU A 53 -20.94 6.83 -4.50
CA LEU A 53 -21.06 7.66 -5.70
C LEU A 53 -21.96 8.90 -5.52
N GLN A 54 -22.90 8.86 -4.56
CA GLN A 54 -23.77 10.00 -4.24
C GLN A 54 -23.13 11.00 -3.26
N THR A 55 -21.92 10.72 -2.75
CA THR A 55 -21.21 11.59 -1.82
C THR A 55 -21.04 13.00 -2.39
N ASP A 56 -21.31 14.02 -1.58
CA ASP A 56 -21.08 15.42 -1.94
C ASP A 56 -19.61 15.82 -1.73
N ASP A 57 -19.21 16.99 -2.26
CA ASP A 57 -17.81 17.41 -2.21
C ASP A 57 -17.30 17.57 -0.76
N SER A 58 -18.17 17.96 0.17
CA SER A 58 -17.85 18.06 1.59
C SER A 58 -17.63 16.70 2.26
N GLY A 59 -18.27 15.64 1.76
CA GLY A 59 -18.20 14.29 2.31
C GLY A 59 -17.02 13.46 1.82
N ILE A 60 -16.31 13.89 0.76
CA ILE A 60 -15.20 13.13 0.17
C ILE A 60 -14.08 12.86 1.18
N SER A 61 -13.72 13.83 2.03
CA SER A 61 -12.69 13.63 3.06
C SER A 61 -13.09 12.53 4.03
N THR A 62 -14.33 12.55 4.51
CA THR A 62 -14.86 11.52 5.41
C THR A 62 -14.89 10.15 4.73
N LEU A 63 -15.23 10.09 3.45
CA LEU A 63 -15.22 8.85 2.68
C LEU A 63 -13.80 8.27 2.55
N ILE A 64 -12.80 9.11 2.33
CA ILE A 64 -11.39 8.70 2.31
C ILE A 64 -10.99 8.12 3.67
N ASP A 65 -11.34 8.78 4.77
CA ASP A 65 -11.04 8.31 6.13
C ASP A 65 -11.71 6.94 6.41
N GLN A 66 -12.95 6.77 5.97
CA GLN A 66 -13.67 5.49 6.05
C GLN A 66 -12.98 4.38 5.25
N TYR A 67 -12.52 4.70 4.04
CA TYR A 67 -11.77 3.73 3.23
C TYR A 67 -10.44 3.40 3.88
N MET A 68 -9.69 4.36 4.40
CA MET A 68 -8.41 4.13 5.09
C MET A 68 -8.57 3.34 6.39
N ALA A 69 -9.74 3.39 7.04
CA ALA A 69 -10.06 2.58 8.21
C ALA A 69 -10.54 1.15 7.87
N SER A 70 -10.77 0.84 6.59
CA SER A 70 -11.34 -0.44 6.15
C SER A 70 -10.34 -1.58 6.11
N GLU A 71 -10.83 -2.82 6.18
CA GLU A 71 -10.00 -4.02 6.00
C GLU A 71 -9.47 -4.11 4.56
N GLU A 72 -10.23 -3.65 3.57
CA GLU A 72 -9.82 -3.62 2.18
C GLU A 72 -8.60 -2.72 1.97
N PHE A 73 -8.55 -1.55 2.61
CA PHE A 73 -7.36 -0.69 2.58
C PHE A 73 -6.17 -1.37 3.26
N ASN A 74 -6.40 -2.02 4.40
CA ASN A 74 -5.36 -2.76 5.09
C ASN A 74 -4.77 -3.85 4.15
N ASN A 75 -5.61 -4.62 3.47
CA ASN A 75 -5.17 -5.60 2.49
C ASN A 75 -4.48 -4.96 1.28
N ARG A 76 -4.93 -3.77 0.85
CA ARG A 76 -4.33 -3.01 -0.25
C ARG A 76 -2.90 -2.57 0.06
N LEU A 77 -2.60 -2.18 1.31
CA LEU A 77 -1.24 -1.81 1.74
C LEU A 77 -0.21 -2.93 1.50
N LEU A 78 -0.62 -4.19 1.68
CA LEU A 78 0.26 -5.33 1.43
C LEU A 78 0.62 -5.45 -0.06
N TRP A 79 -0.34 -5.21 -0.95
CA TRP A 79 -0.10 -5.16 -2.40
C TRP A 79 0.77 -3.97 -2.79
N MET A 80 0.46 -2.76 -2.30
CA MET A 80 1.24 -1.55 -2.57
C MET A 80 2.68 -1.67 -2.09
N GLY A 81 2.86 -2.20 -0.87
CA GLY A 81 4.19 -2.47 -0.34
C GLY A 81 4.94 -3.44 -1.23
N ASN A 82 4.30 -4.51 -1.68
CA ASN A 82 4.96 -5.48 -2.55
C ASN A 82 5.37 -4.91 -3.91
N ASP A 83 4.61 -3.97 -4.48
CA ASP A 83 5.00 -3.30 -5.74
C ASP A 83 6.33 -2.53 -5.62
N ILE A 84 6.73 -2.17 -4.38
CA ILE A 84 7.97 -1.47 -4.08
C ILE A 84 9.07 -2.44 -3.62
N PHE A 85 8.77 -3.29 -2.63
CA PHE A 85 9.77 -4.14 -1.99
C PHE A 85 10.09 -5.40 -2.80
N LEU A 86 9.12 -5.90 -3.59
CA LEU A 86 9.24 -7.12 -4.40
C LEU A 86 9.69 -8.35 -3.57
N THR A 87 9.30 -8.41 -2.30
CA THR A 87 9.70 -9.47 -1.36
C THR A 87 8.73 -10.64 -1.34
N ARG A 88 7.47 -10.45 -1.78
CA ARG A 88 6.54 -11.56 -1.92
C ARG A 88 7.00 -12.42 -3.07
N ASN A 89 7.59 -13.54 -2.71
CA ASN A 89 7.92 -14.57 -3.66
C ASN A 89 6.89 -15.70 -3.57
N THR A 90 6.80 -16.45 -4.66
CA THR A 90 6.13 -17.74 -4.71
C THR A 90 7.13 -18.89 -4.71
N PHE A 91 8.42 -18.63 -4.46
CA PHE A 91 9.49 -19.62 -4.51
C PHE A 91 10.69 -19.13 -3.69
N VAL A 92 10.94 -19.73 -2.53
CA VAL A 92 12.25 -19.64 -1.85
C VAL A 92 12.91 -21.01 -1.90
N GLU A 93 13.90 -21.14 -2.77
CA GLU A 93 14.72 -22.37 -2.84
C GLU A 93 15.69 -22.48 -1.64
N TYR A 94 16.01 -21.35 -1.01
CA TYR A 94 16.99 -21.25 0.09
C TYR A 94 16.61 -21.98 1.39
N PHE A 95 15.33 -22.31 1.62
CA PHE A 95 14.87 -22.92 2.88
C PHE A 95 14.42 -24.37 2.76
N ARG A 96 14.64 -25.03 1.60
CA ARG A 96 14.13 -26.38 1.36
C ARG A 96 14.48 -27.37 2.49
N ASP A 97 15.66 -27.22 3.07
CA ASP A 97 16.19 -28.12 4.10
C ASP A 97 16.26 -27.45 5.50
N SER A 98 15.72 -26.22 5.66
CA SER A 98 15.84 -25.43 6.90
C SER A 98 14.62 -25.52 7.81
N TYR A 99 13.46 -25.92 7.28
CA TYR A 99 12.22 -26.09 8.03
C TYR A 99 11.70 -27.51 7.82
N ASP A 100 11.19 -28.12 8.90
CA ASP A 100 10.56 -29.43 8.85
C ASP A 100 9.10 -29.23 8.40
N TYR A 101 8.86 -29.33 7.09
CA TYR A 101 7.53 -29.17 6.51
C TYR A 101 6.75 -30.48 6.57
N GLU A 102 5.51 -30.46 7.08
CA GLU A 102 4.65 -31.65 7.07
C GLU A 102 4.26 -32.09 5.64
N ASN A 103 4.14 -31.13 4.71
CA ASN A 103 3.78 -31.36 3.31
C ASN A 103 4.17 -30.16 2.41
N GLU A 104 4.00 -30.30 1.08
CA GLU A 104 4.30 -29.24 0.11
C GLU A 104 3.41 -27.99 0.25
N GLU A 105 2.17 -28.13 0.69
CA GLU A 105 1.23 -27.01 0.89
C GLU A 105 1.72 -26.10 2.02
N SER A 106 2.14 -26.70 3.14
CA SER A 106 2.75 -26.01 4.28
C SER A 106 4.03 -25.26 3.88
N ARG A 107 4.79 -25.82 2.93
CA ARG A 107 5.98 -25.15 2.39
C ARG A 107 5.63 -23.86 1.65
N TRP A 108 4.57 -23.87 0.83
CA TRP A 108 4.13 -22.66 0.11
C TRP A 108 3.63 -21.58 1.06
N ASP A 109 2.87 -21.97 2.09
CA ASP A 109 2.36 -21.03 3.08
C ASP A 109 3.48 -20.37 3.88
N VAL A 110 4.47 -21.13 4.34
CA VAL A 110 5.64 -20.60 5.05
C VAL A 110 6.48 -19.70 4.12
N THR A 111 6.73 -20.16 2.89
CA THR A 111 7.49 -19.39 1.88
C THR A 111 6.86 -18.02 1.64
N LYS A 112 5.54 -18.01 1.43
CA LYS A 112 4.77 -16.78 1.25
C LYS A 112 4.79 -15.92 2.51
N ALA A 113 4.61 -16.53 3.69
CA ALA A 113 4.59 -15.81 4.96
C ALA A 113 5.92 -15.08 5.22
N VAL A 114 7.05 -15.75 4.99
CA VAL A 114 8.40 -15.15 5.12
C VAL A 114 8.58 -13.99 4.13
N GLY A 115 8.20 -14.18 2.87
CA GLY A 115 8.27 -13.10 1.87
C GLY A 115 7.35 -11.91 2.18
N GLU A 116 6.29 -12.15 2.95
CA GLU A 116 5.34 -11.13 3.40
C GLU A 116 5.78 -10.38 4.67
N GLU A 117 6.78 -10.84 5.44
CA GLU A 117 7.20 -10.18 6.68
C GLU A 117 7.55 -8.69 6.49
N PRO A 118 8.35 -8.27 5.48
CA PRO A 118 8.73 -6.86 5.32
C PRO A 118 7.53 -5.98 4.97
N VAL A 119 6.63 -6.48 4.10
CA VAL A 119 5.41 -5.74 3.71
C VAL A 119 4.37 -5.71 4.82
N ARG A 120 4.37 -6.70 5.73
CA ARG A 120 3.53 -6.71 6.93
C ARG A 120 4.01 -5.71 7.98
N LEU A 121 5.32 -5.51 8.12
CA LEU A 121 5.85 -4.43 8.95
C LEU A 121 5.41 -3.05 8.40
N PHE A 122 5.51 -2.84 7.09
CA PHE A 122 5.00 -1.61 6.45
C PHE A 122 3.50 -1.40 6.72
N GLN A 123 2.70 -2.45 6.53
CA GLN A 123 1.27 -2.43 6.83
C GLN A 123 1.00 -2.08 8.30
N TYR A 124 1.74 -2.67 9.24
CA TYR A 124 1.63 -2.40 10.67
C TYR A 124 1.97 -0.93 11.00
N ILE A 125 3.04 -0.40 10.42
CA ILE A 125 3.45 1.01 10.61
C ILE A 125 2.34 1.96 10.19
N VAL A 126 1.82 1.79 8.97
CA VAL A 126 0.75 2.66 8.43
C VAL A 126 -0.53 2.54 9.26
N LYS A 127 -0.93 1.31 9.62
CA LYS A 127 -2.15 1.06 10.38
C LYS A 127 -2.13 1.69 11.78
N ASN A 128 -0.96 1.75 12.40
CA ASN A 128 -0.80 2.28 13.76
C ASN A 128 -0.26 3.72 13.79
N ASP A 129 -0.23 4.40 12.64
CA ASP A 129 0.30 5.77 12.50
C ASP A 129 1.71 5.93 13.10
N LEU A 130 2.55 4.92 12.88
CA LEU A 130 3.94 4.93 13.34
C LEU A 130 4.84 5.68 12.36
N PRO A 131 5.98 6.24 12.84
CA PRO A 131 6.95 6.87 11.96
C PRO A 131 7.46 5.88 10.91
N LEU A 132 7.54 6.31 9.64
CA LEU A 132 8.08 5.46 8.56
C LEU A 132 9.54 5.02 8.80
N THR A 133 10.27 5.73 9.67
CA THR A 133 11.62 5.34 10.11
C THR A 133 11.64 3.98 10.83
N GLU A 134 10.53 3.54 11.42
CA GLU A 134 10.38 2.21 12.02
C GLU A 134 10.69 1.10 11.02
N LEU A 135 10.46 1.31 9.72
CA LEU A 135 10.72 0.31 8.69
C LEU A 135 12.19 -0.16 8.67
N VAL A 136 13.13 0.68 9.09
CA VAL A 136 14.57 0.38 9.15
C VAL A 136 15.14 0.36 10.56
N ALA A 137 14.37 0.82 11.55
CA ALA A 137 14.81 0.98 12.94
C ALA A 137 14.14 0.01 13.92
N ALA A 138 13.04 -0.64 13.53
CA ALA A 138 12.34 -1.58 14.37
C ALA A 138 13.26 -2.73 14.83
N ASP A 139 13.18 -3.05 16.11
CA ASP A 139 13.81 -4.22 16.74
C ASP A 139 12.86 -5.42 16.84
N TYR A 140 11.77 -5.38 16.07
CA TYR A 140 10.72 -6.39 16.02
C TYR A 140 10.35 -6.73 14.57
N THR A 141 9.79 -7.93 14.38
CA THR A 141 9.16 -8.36 13.12
C THR A 141 7.66 -8.54 13.32
N VAL A 142 6.91 -8.51 12.22
CA VAL A 142 5.46 -8.75 12.23
C VAL A 142 5.19 -10.06 11.50
N ALA A 143 4.88 -11.10 12.28
CA ALA A 143 4.52 -12.42 11.79
C ALA A 143 3.00 -12.55 11.55
N ASN A 144 2.62 -13.48 10.69
CA ASN A 144 1.24 -13.96 10.58
C ASN A 144 1.09 -15.29 11.35
N SER A 145 -0.12 -15.86 11.34
CA SER A 145 -0.41 -17.13 12.02
C SER A 145 0.39 -18.33 11.50
N THR A 146 1.00 -18.23 10.31
CA THR A 146 1.85 -19.29 9.75
C THR A 146 3.24 -19.31 10.37
N LEU A 147 3.68 -18.19 10.96
CA LEU A 147 5.02 -18.01 11.52
C LEU A 147 5.01 -17.83 13.06
N SER A 148 3.86 -17.99 13.71
CA SER A 148 3.65 -17.77 15.16
C SER A 148 3.36 -19.04 15.94
#